data_AF-A0A438I842-F1
#
_entry.id   AF-A0A438I842-F1
#
_cell.length_a   1.000
_cell.length_b   1.000
_cell.length_c   1.000
_cell.angle_alpha   90.00
_cell.angle_beta   90.00
_cell.angle_gamma   90.00
#
_symmetry.space_group_name_H-M   'P 1'
#
loop_
_entity.id
_entity.type
_entity.pdbx_description
1 polymer ?
#
loop_
_entity_poly.entity_id
_entity_poly.type
_entity_poly.pdbx_seq_one_letter_code
_entity_poly.pdbx_strand_id
1 'polypeptide(L)'
;MIKQPGILSKAVKKLMEWLERIDEFRNPTSVAGYSIPKGSHVLLSRLGLGRNPRIWEEPLNFNPERHLNASTVQAVELNEPNLRFISFSTGRRGCAGMLARLLQGFTWSPPPGQKEIDFSESRNDLSLLQNLCMP
;
A
#
# COMPACT_ATOMS: atom_id res chain seq x y z
N MET A 1 -15.16 -14.73 -11.47
CA MET A 1 -13.99 -15.19 -10.68
C MET A 1 -14.23 -16.66 -10.30
N ILE A 2 -13.20 -17.44 -9.95
CA ILE A 2 -13.23 -18.89 -9.61
C ILE A 2 -12.89 -19.80 -10.81
N LYS A 3 -11.58 -20.05 -11.04
CA LYS A 3 -11.17 -21.35 -11.58
C LYS A 3 -10.35 -22.19 -10.60
N GLN A 4 -9.71 -21.61 -9.58
CA GLN A 4 -9.07 -22.38 -8.49
C GLN A 4 -9.03 -21.62 -7.15
N PRO A 5 -9.99 -21.82 -6.25
CA PRO A 5 -10.06 -21.11 -4.97
C PRO A 5 -8.91 -21.45 -4.00
N GLY A 6 -8.26 -22.61 -4.16
CA GLY A 6 -7.09 -23.01 -3.38
C GLY A 6 -5.81 -22.23 -3.69
N ILE A 7 -5.66 -21.72 -4.92
CA ILE A 7 -4.50 -20.89 -5.30
C ILE A 7 -4.69 -19.47 -4.78
N LEU A 8 -5.90 -18.91 -4.90
CA LEU A 8 -6.19 -17.56 -4.42
C LEU A 8 -6.02 -17.46 -2.90
N SER A 9 -6.53 -18.42 -2.14
CA SER A 9 -6.37 -18.44 -0.68
C SER A 9 -4.91 -18.56 -0.25
N LYS A 10 -4.10 -19.41 -0.91
CA LYS A 10 -2.66 -19.52 -0.65
C LYS A 10 -1.89 -18.26 -1.05
N ALA A 11 -2.24 -17.66 -2.19
CA ALA A 11 -1.62 -16.43 -2.67
C ALA A 11 -1.94 -15.24 -1.75
N VAL A 12 -3.20 -15.12 -1.32
CA VAL A 12 -3.63 -14.10 -0.34
C VAL A 12 -2.93 -14.33 1.00
N LYS A 13 -2.89 -15.56 1.51
CA LYS A 13 -2.19 -15.84 2.78
C LYS A 13 -0.70 -15.51 2.70
N LYS A 14 -0.02 -15.91 1.62
CA LYS A 14 1.40 -15.61 1.40
C LYS A 14 1.66 -14.11 1.17
N LEU A 15 0.70 -13.41 0.58
CA LEU A 15 0.74 -11.94 0.45
C LEU A 15 0.56 -11.26 1.81
N MET A 16 -0.36 -11.73 2.65
CA MET A 16 -0.55 -11.22 4.01
C MET A 16 0.69 -11.48 4.88
N GLU A 17 1.26 -12.69 4.84
CA GLU A 17 2.55 -13.01 5.51
C GLU A 17 3.71 -12.14 5.00
N TRP A 18 3.72 -11.79 3.71
CA TRP A 18 4.71 -10.87 3.14
C TRP A 18 4.47 -9.40 3.56
N LEU A 19 3.20 -8.99 3.68
CA LEU A 19 2.79 -7.66 4.16
C LEU A 19 3.04 -7.48 5.67
N GLU A 20 2.95 -8.55 6.45
CA GLU A 20 3.24 -8.59 7.89
C GLU A 20 4.75 -8.57 8.19
N ARG A 21 5.61 -8.62 7.16
CA ARG A 21 7.07 -8.59 7.32
C ARG A 21 7.57 -7.16 7.53
N ILE A 22 7.22 -6.62 8.69
CA ILE A 22 7.51 -5.27 9.16
C ILE A 22 9.01 -4.96 9.07
N ASP A 23 9.32 -3.69 8.83
CA ASP A 23 10.67 -3.19 8.69
C ASP A 23 11.37 -3.17 10.05
N GLU A 24 12.17 -4.20 10.35
CA GLU A 24 13.00 -4.26 11.56
C GLU A 24 14.39 -3.65 11.33
N PHE A 25 14.82 -2.77 12.24
CA PHE A 25 16.16 -2.20 12.24
C PHE A 25 17.20 -3.20 12.73
N ARG A 26 18.11 -3.63 11.84
CA ARG A 26 19.19 -4.56 12.20
C ARG A 26 20.31 -3.95 13.04
N ASN A 27 20.44 -2.62 12.99
CA ASN A 27 21.46 -1.83 13.71
C ASN A 27 20.79 -0.58 14.30
N PRO A 28 21.31 -0.03 15.42
CA PRO A 28 20.84 1.26 15.91
C PRO A 28 21.03 2.34 14.84
N THR A 29 20.05 3.23 14.67
CA THR A 29 20.01 4.23 13.59
C THR A 29 19.37 5.53 14.10
N SER A 30 19.60 6.65 13.42
CA SER A 30 18.87 7.90 13.68
C SER A 30 17.88 8.19 12.54
N VAL A 31 16.63 8.51 12.88
CA VAL A 31 15.58 8.85 11.92
C VAL A 31 14.94 10.16 12.36
N ALA A 32 14.93 11.17 11.48
CA ALA A 32 14.38 12.51 11.76
C ALA A 32 14.90 13.15 13.08
N GLY A 33 16.15 12.84 13.46
CA GLY A 33 16.77 13.32 14.70
C GLY A 33 16.52 12.44 15.93
N TYR A 34 15.71 11.38 15.82
CA TYR A 34 15.43 10.44 16.91
C TYR A 34 16.33 9.20 16.82
N SER A 35 16.87 8.75 17.95
CA SER A 35 17.63 7.51 18.03
C SER A 35 16.69 6.30 18.10
N ILE A 36 16.85 5.38 17.14
CA ILE A 36 16.06 4.16 17.00
C ILE A 36 16.95 2.96 17.37
N PRO A 37 16.63 2.22 18.45
CA PRO A 37 17.37 1.02 18.84
C PRO A 37 17.30 -0.10 17.80
N LYS A 38 18.31 -0.98 17.80
CA LYS A 38 18.25 -2.25 17.08
C LYS A 38 17.05 -3.08 17.55
N GLY A 39 16.40 -3.78 16.62
CA GLY A 39 15.21 -4.59 16.88
C GLY A 39 13.90 -3.81 16.84
N SER A 40 13.96 -2.49 16.66
CA SER A 40 12.75 -1.67 16.49
C SER A 40 12.05 -2.01 15.19
N HIS A 41 10.72 -2.09 15.24
CA HIS A 41 9.86 -2.25 14.08
C HIS A 41 9.35 -0.89 13.59
N VAL A 42 9.37 -0.65 12.28
CA VAL A 42 8.82 0.57 11.67
C VAL A 42 7.71 0.25 10.69
N LEU A 43 6.67 1.07 10.81
CA LEU A 43 5.47 1.05 10.01
C LEU A 43 5.34 2.41 9.32
N LEU A 44 5.37 2.39 7.99
CA LEU A 44 5.08 3.58 7.20
C LEU A 44 3.57 3.72 7.02
N SER A 45 3.01 4.85 7.46
CA SER A 45 1.59 5.13 7.29
C SER A 45 1.27 5.43 5.83
N ARG A 46 0.76 4.42 5.11
CA ARG A 46 0.31 4.56 3.71
C ARG A 46 -0.80 5.60 3.59
N LEU A 47 -1.75 5.59 4.52
CA LEU A 47 -2.83 6.60 4.58
C LEU A 47 -2.27 8.00 4.84
N GLY A 48 -1.32 8.12 5.78
CA GLY A 48 -0.69 9.39 6.10
C GLY A 48 0.04 10.00 4.90
N LEU A 49 0.78 9.19 4.13
CA LEU A 49 1.44 9.64 2.91
C LEU A 49 0.43 10.03 1.82
N GLY A 50 -0.50 9.14 1.49
CA GLY A 50 -1.47 9.34 0.41
C GLY A 50 -2.49 10.45 0.67
N ARG A 51 -2.73 10.82 1.94
CA ARG A 51 -3.71 11.84 2.33
C ARG A 51 -3.08 13.13 2.87
N ASN A 52 -1.76 13.30 2.74
CA ASN A 52 -1.08 14.46 3.27
C ASN A 52 -1.45 15.74 2.48
N PRO A 53 -2.16 16.72 3.07
CA PRO A 53 -2.56 17.94 2.36
C PRO A 53 -1.38 18.86 2.02
N ARG A 54 -0.20 18.64 2.63
CA ARG A 54 1.03 19.39 2.28
C ARG A 54 1.65 18.91 0.96
N ILE A 55 1.28 17.72 0.50
CA ILE A 55 1.83 17.08 -0.70
C ILE A 55 0.77 16.96 -1.79
N TRP A 56 -0.48 16.70 -1.41
CA TRP A 56 -1.59 16.49 -2.33
C TRP A 56 -2.64 17.59 -2.16
N GLU A 57 -2.94 18.28 -3.25
CA GLU A 57 -4.14 19.11 -3.35
C GLU A 57 -5.38 18.22 -3.31
N GLU A 58 -6.41 18.58 -2.54
CA GLU A 58 -7.65 17.79 -2.37
C GLU A 58 -7.38 16.29 -2.11
N PRO A 59 -6.65 15.93 -1.03
CA PRO A 59 -6.13 14.57 -0.80
C PRO A 59 -7.20 13.49 -0.60
N LEU A 60 -8.43 13.90 -0.26
CA LEU A 60 -9.55 12.98 -0.03
C LEU A 60 -10.41 12.77 -1.28
N ASN A 61 -10.20 13.57 -2.33
CA ASN A 61 -10.94 13.44 -3.58
C ASN A 61 -10.25 12.47 -4.52
N PHE A 62 -11.00 11.47 -4.99
CA PHE A 62 -10.52 10.55 -6.02
C PHE A 62 -10.33 11.32 -7.34
N ASN A 63 -9.07 11.61 -7.68
CA ASN A 63 -8.70 12.31 -8.90
C ASN A 63 -7.50 11.61 -9.54
N PRO A 64 -7.71 10.67 -10.49
CA PRO A 64 -6.62 9.92 -11.14
C PRO A 64 -5.76 10.81 -12.04
N GLU A 65 -6.32 11.88 -12.62
CA GLU A 65 -5.63 12.80 -13.53
C GLU A 65 -4.46 13.53 -12.87
N ARG A 66 -4.43 13.63 -11.53
CA ARG A 66 -3.31 14.22 -10.78
C ARG A 66 -1.98 13.52 -11.03
N HIS A 67 -2.00 12.27 -11.49
CA HIS A 67 -0.81 11.49 -11.82
C HIS A 67 -0.45 11.55 -13.31
N LEU A 68 -1.28 12.20 -14.14
CA LEU A 68 -1.17 12.19 -15.61
C LEU A 68 -0.61 13.51 -16.20
N ASN A 69 -0.41 14.55 -15.39
CA ASN A 69 0.02 15.87 -15.89
C ASN A 69 1.45 15.91 -16.48
N ALA A 70 1.56 16.58 -17.64
CA ALA A 70 2.70 16.61 -18.57
C ALA A 70 4.07 17.07 -18.02
N SER A 71 4.13 17.81 -16.91
CA SER A 71 5.40 18.15 -16.22
C SER A 71 5.98 16.98 -15.42
N THR A 72 5.17 15.93 -15.22
CA THR A 72 5.47 14.70 -14.47
C THR A 72 5.34 13.46 -15.37
N VAL A 73 5.40 13.63 -16.72
CA VAL A 73 5.43 12.50 -17.67
C VAL A 73 6.87 12.00 -17.89
N GLN A 74 7.66 11.96 -16.82
CA GLN A 74 8.50 10.78 -16.64
C GLN A 74 7.52 9.72 -16.18
N ALA A 75 7.19 8.80 -17.09
CA ALA A 75 6.28 7.65 -16.95
C ALA A 75 5.79 7.45 -15.50
N VAL A 76 4.49 7.40 -15.20
CA VAL A 76 3.98 7.06 -13.86
C VAL A 76 4.77 5.87 -13.32
N GLU A 77 5.80 6.16 -12.52
CA GLU A 77 6.75 5.15 -12.13
C GLU A 77 6.07 4.41 -10.99
N LEU A 78 5.90 3.10 -11.15
CA LEU A 78 5.41 2.26 -10.05
C LEU A 78 6.31 2.39 -8.81
N ASN A 79 7.54 2.87 -9.00
CA ASN A 79 8.44 3.32 -7.97
C ASN A 79 8.37 4.84 -7.84
N GLU A 80 7.73 5.38 -6.80
CA GLU A 80 7.65 6.82 -6.58
C GLU A 80 8.93 7.30 -5.86
N PRO A 81 9.82 8.05 -6.53
CA PRO A 81 11.15 8.33 -6.00
C PRO A 81 11.14 9.26 -4.78
N ASN A 82 10.09 10.07 -4.61
CA ASN A 82 9.95 11.02 -3.52
C ASN A 82 9.17 10.45 -2.31
N LEU A 83 8.78 9.18 -2.36
CA LEU A 83 7.93 8.48 -1.37
C LEU A 83 6.67 9.26 -0.95
N ARG A 84 6.10 10.07 -1.86
CA ARG A 84 4.85 10.82 -1.65
C ARG A 84 3.65 9.88 -1.43
N PHE A 85 3.73 8.68 -1.97
CA PHE A 85 2.82 7.57 -1.69
C PHE A 85 3.55 6.24 -1.90
N ILE A 86 3.01 5.15 -1.35
CA ILE A 86 3.56 3.80 -1.51
C ILE A 86 2.41 2.86 -1.88
N SER A 87 2.44 2.36 -3.12
CA SER A 87 1.44 1.41 -3.65
C SER A 87 1.85 -0.04 -3.34
N PHE A 88 3.02 -0.46 -3.82
CA PHE A 88 3.51 -1.84 -3.76
C PHE A 88 4.81 -1.99 -2.95
N SER A 89 5.07 -1.10 -1.98
CA SER A 89 6.39 -0.98 -1.34
C SER A 89 7.48 -0.61 -2.36
N THR A 90 8.71 -0.39 -1.91
CA THR A 90 9.84 -0.09 -2.78
C THR A 90 11.14 -0.74 -2.27
N GLY A 91 12.21 -0.64 -3.06
CA GLY A 91 13.52 -1.19 -2.76
C GLY A 91 13.51 -2.72 -2.68
N ARG A 92 14.31 -3.28 -1.76
CA ARG A 92 14.48 -4.74 -1.60
C ARG A 92 13.19 -5.48 -1.21
N ARG A 93 12.17 -4.74 -0.77
CA ARG A 93 10.85 -5.25 -0.38
C ARG A 93 9.72 -4.71 -1.25
N GLY A 94 10.01 -4.20 -2.45
CA GLY A 94 8.98 -3.87 -3.43
C GLY A 94 8.28 -5.14 -3.95
N CYS A 95 6.96 -5.08 -4.10
CA CYS A 95 6.16 -6.11 -4.74
C CYS A 95 6.21 -5.90 -6.25
N ALA A 96 6.97 -6.76 -6.94
CA ALA A 96 7.09 -6.69 -8.39
C ALA A 96 5.79 -7.16 -9.09
N GLY A 97 4.99 -6.21 -9.56
CA GLY A 97 4.08 -6.43 -10.71
C GLY A 97 2.74 -7.12 -10.44
N MET A 98 2.22 -7.10 -9.22
CA MET A 98 0.93 -7.74 -8.93
C MET A 98 -0.26 -7.05 -9.63
N LEU A 99 -0.26 -5.72 -9.72
CA LEU A 99 -1.36 -4.96 -10.32
C LEU A 99 -1.46 -5.12 -11.83
N ALA A 100 -0.32 -5.14 -12.54
CA ALA A 100 -0.31 -5.28 -14.00
C ALA A 100 -0.99 -6.57 -14.45
N ARG A 101 -0.76 -7.67 -13.72
CA ARG A 101 -1.43 -8.96 -13.99
C ARG A 101 -2.92 -8.93 -13.70
N LEU A 102 -3.34 -8.20 -12.69
CA LEU A 102 -4.76 -8.04 -12.34
C LEU A 102 -5.50 -7.18 -13.38
N LEU A 103 -4.88 -6.10 -13.87
CA LEU A 103 -5.49 -5.23 -14.88
C LEU A 103 -5.56 -5.90 -16.25
N GLN A 104 -4.50 -6.62 -16.67
CA GLN A 104 -4.47 -7.27 -17.99
C GLN A 104 -5.29 -8.56 -18.03
N GLY A 105 -5.38 -9.29 -16.92
CA GLY A 105 -5.97 -10.64 -16.89
C GLY A 105 -7.47 -10.69 -16.65
N PHE A 106 -8.12 -9.57 -16.31
CA PHE A 106 -9.49 -9.57 -15.82
C PHE A 106 -10.32 -8.39 -16.34
N THR A 107 -11.57 -8.69 -16.65
CA THR A 107 -12.63 -7.68 -16.80
C THR A 107 -13.31 -7.49 -15.46
N TRP A 108 -13.43 -6.23 -15.04
CA TRP A 108 -13.97 -5.85 -13.74
C TRP A 108 -15.42 -5.41 -13.89
N SER A 109 -16.31 -5.98 -13.07
CA SER A 109 -17.70 -5.58 -12.97
C SER A 109 -18.17 -5.69 -11.52
N PRO A 110 -19.12 -4.86 -11.06
CA PRO A 110 -19.70 -5.02 -9.74
C PRO A 110 -20.44 -6.36 -9.60
N PRO A 111 -20.65 -6.85 -8.36
CA PRO A 111 -21.47 -8.04 -8.10
C PRO A 111 -22.89 -7.88 -8.68
N PRO A 112 -23.54 -8.98 -9.12
CA PRO A 112 -24.90 -8.92 -9.64
C PRO A 112 -25.87 -8.26 -8.64
N GLY A 113 -26.62 -7.26 -9.10
CA GLY A 113 -27.59 -6.53 -8.27
C GLY A 113 -27.02 -5.35 -7.49
N GLN A 114 -25.71 -5.12 -7.53
CA GLN A 114 -25.06 -3.98 -6.87
C GLN A 114 -24.79 -2.85 -7.89
N LYS A 115 -25.41 -1.69 -7.68
CA LYS A 115 -25.23 -0.51 -8.55
C LYS A 115 -24.03 0.34 -8.18
N GLU A 116 -23.62 0.32 -6.93
CA GLU A 116 -22.57 1.17 -6.37
C GLU A 116 -21.65 0.36 -5.46
N ILE A 117 -20.35 0.68 -5.53
CA ILE A 117 -19.32 0.06 -4.69
C ILE A 117 -19.15 0.95 -3.46
N ASP A 118 -19.22 0.34 -2.28
CA ASP A 118 -18.95 1.04 -1.03
C ASP A 118 -17.45 1.30 -0.89
N PHE A 119 -17.08 2.58 -0.76
CA PHE A 119 -15.70 3.03 -0.55
C PHE A 119 -15.42 3.40 0.92
N SER A 120 -16.34 3.11 1.84
CA SER A 120 -16.16 3.40 3.26
C SER A 120 -14.97 2.63 3.84
N GLU A 121 -14.21 3.30 4.70
CA GLU A 121 -13.04 2.68 5.34
C GLU A 121 -13.46 1.58 6.31
N SER A 122 -12.85 0.42 6.16
CA SER A 122 -12.97 -0.67 7.13
C SER A 122 -12.29 -0.28 8.44
N ARG A 123 -13.00 -0.43 9.56
CA ARG A 123 -12.46 -0.16 10.90
C ARG A 123 -11.34 -1.13 11.32
N ASN A 124 -11.15 -2.21 10.58
CA ASN A 124 -10.23 -3.30 10.94
C ASN A 124 -8.82 -3.17 10.35
N ASP A 125 -8.53 -2.14 9.55
CA ASP A 125 -7.25 -2.00 8.83
C ASP A 125 -6.01 -1.91 9.74
N LEU A 126 -6.19 -1.55 11.01
CA LEU A 126 -5.11 -1.43 12.01
C LEU A 126 -5.18 -2.49 13.11
N SER A 127 -6.13 -3.43 13.05
CA SER A 127 -6.27 -4.48 14.08
C SER A 127 -5.03 -5.39 14.17
N LEU A 128 -4.28 -5.53 13.06
CA LEU A 128 -2.99 -6.22 13.03
C LEU A 128 -1.84 -5.42 13.68
N LEU A 129 -2.00 -4.10 13.87
CA LEU A 129 -0.99 -3.23 14.49
C LEU A 129 -1.22 -3.03 15.99
N GLN A 130 -2.42 -3.30 16.50
CA GLN A 130 -2.73 -3.22 17.93
C GLN A 130 -1.89 -4.19 18.78
N ASN A 131 -1.37 -5.26 18.19
CA ASN A 131 -0.50 -6.23 18.87
C ASN A 131 0.98 -5.82 18.93
N LEU A 132 1.37 -4.69 18.34
CA LEU A 132 2.78 -4.23 18.27
C LEU A 132 3.10 -3.09 19.25
N CYS A 133 2.07 -2.55 19.91
CA CYS A 133 2.20 -1.49 20.92
C CYS A 133 1.57 -1.94 22.24
N MET A 134 2.22 -2.86 22.95
CA MET A 134 1.97 -3.13 24.37
C MET A 134 3.35 -3.38 25.03
N PRO A 135 3.50 -3.01 26.31
CA PRO A 135 4.64 -2.27 26.90
C PRO A 135 5.99 -3.00 26.93
#